data_AF-A0A5C6FI96-F1
#
_entry.id   AF-A0A5C6FI96-F1
#
_cell.length_a   1.000
_cell.length_b   1.000
_cell.length_c   1.000
_cell.angle_alpha   90.00
_cell.angle_beta   90.00
_cell.angle_gamma   90.00
#
_symmetry.space_group_name_H-M   'P 1'
#
loop_
_entity.id
_entity.type
_entity.pdbx_description
1 polymer ?
#
loop_
_entity_poly.entity_id
_entity_poly.type
_entity_poly.pdbx_seq_one_letter_code
_entity_poly.pdbx_strand_id
1 'polypeptide(L)'
;MEPGYTGDESQERSTIERFFVGLSECIFHSKLGVVDVQLVDYVADMMIRFIRTDDIHRIRRPNGRPATEVLLMFREAEQRIGLARREVHRHIGDFTLFWSGMYPESLRATKAASTSEQFFDYCQQGKRAYAIAAEIDGGETRPSSDVLMSLSDQFEMCAYGLREIRRELEEGDTGGGLLLG
;
A
#
# COMPACT_ATOMS: atom_id res chain seq x y z
N MET A 1 12.55 38.46 25.91
CA MET A 1 11.16 38.46 25.44
C MET A 1 11.20 37.73 24.11
N GLU A 2 11.02 36.41 24.15
CA GLU A 2 11.06 35.54 22.98
C GLU A 2 9.70 35.55 22.29
N PRO A 3 9.60 35.69 20.96
CA PRO A 3 8.39 35.33 20.25
C PRO A 3 8.44 33.84 19.90
N GLY A 4 7.49 33.08 20.44
CA GLY A 4 7.25 31.70 20.06
C GLY A 4 6.78 31.60 18.61
N TYR A 5 7.47 30.78 17.82
CA TYR A 5 6.98 30.33 16.53
C TYR A 5 6.14 29.07 16.72
N THR A 6 4.83 29.22 16.64
CA THR A 6 3.89 28.13 16.38
C THR A 6 3.83 27.98 14.86
N GLY A 7 4.68 27.10 14.32
CA GLY A 7 4.56 26.63 12.95
C GLY A 7 3.54 25.50 12.92
N ASP A 8 2.35 25.80 12.44
CA ASP A 8 1.35 24.83 12.00
C ASP A 8 1.98 23.97 10.89
N GLU A 9 2.47 22.77 11.23
CA GLU A 9 2.96 21.76 10.28
C GLU A 9 1.79 21.00 9.66
N SER A 10 0.85 21.71 9.05
CA SER A 10 -0.05 21.11 8.07
C SER A 10 0.64 21.15 6.72
N GLN A 11 1.46 20.13 6.46
CA GLN A 11 2.16 19.94 5.20
C GLN A 11 1.12 19.88 4.07
N GLU A 12 0.98 20.99 3.32
CA GLU A 12 0.00 21.11 2.23
C GLU A 12 0.18 19.94 1.25
N ARG A 13 -0.82 19.06 1.19
CA ARG A 13 -0.83 17.92 0.27
C ARG A 13 -0.68 18.43 -1.16
N SER A 14 0.27 17.87 -1.90
CA SER A 14 0.51 18.24 -3.30
C SER A 14 -0.75 18.01 -4.15
N THR A 15 -0.85 18.66 -5.31
CA THR A 15 -1.98 18.48 -6.24
C THR A 15 -2.17 17.03 -6.66
N ILE A 16 -1.08 16.27 -6.80
CA ILE A 16 -1.11 14.84 -7.11
C ILE A 16 -1.67 14.05 -5.92
N GLU A 17 -1.24 14.35 -4.69
CA GLU A 17 -1.76 13.69 -3.48
C GLU A 17 -3.26 13.91 -3.31
N ARG A 18 -3.74 15.14 -3.52
CA ARG A 18 -5.18 15.43 -3.50
C ARG A 18 -5.96 14.67 -4.58
N PHE A 19 -5.38 14.54 -5.77
CA PHE A 19 -5.98 13.77 -6.85
C PHE A 19 -6.08 12.27 -6.50
N PHE A 20 -5.03 11.68 -5.94
CA PHE A 20 -5.05 10.27 -5.50
C PHE A 20 -6.06 10.00 -4.40
N VAL A 21 -6.16 10.90 -3.42
CA VAL A 21 -7.17 10.80 -2.35
C VAL A 21 -8.57 10.82 -2.95
N GLY A 22 -8.89 11.82 -3.78
CA GLY A 22 -10.23 11.92 -4.39
C GLY A 22 -10.56 10.75 -5.32
N LEU A 23 -9.59 10.22 -6.06
CA LEU A 23 -9.77 9.04 -6.91
C LEU A 23 -10.02 7.78 -6.08
N SER A 24 -9.29 7.62 -4.98
CA SER A 24 -9.47 6.49 -4.04
C SER A 24 -10.85 6.54 -3.39
N GLU A 25 -11.24 7.69 -2.84
CA GLU A 25 -12.58 7.89 -2.27
C GLU A 25 -13.68 7.58 -3.29
N CYS A 26 -13.56 8.11 -4.52
CA CYS A 26 -14.54 7.88 -5.58
C CYS A 26 -14.70 6.40 -5.91
N ILE A 27 -13.59 5.66 -6.08
CA ILE A 27 -13.62 4.24 -6.44
C ILE A 27 -14.16 3.39 -5.29
N PHE A 28 -13.63 3.58 -4.08
CA PHE A 28 -14.05 2.79 -2.93
C PHE A 28 -15.51 3.05 -2.56
N HIS A 29 -15.95 4.30 -2.59
CA HIS A 29 -17.34 4.65 -2.28
C HIS A 29 -18.30 4.29 -3.43
N SER A 30 -18.01 4.71 -4.66
CA SER A 30 -18.99 4.66 -5.76
C SER A 30 -18.97 3.33 -6.52
N LYS A 31 -17.81 2.69 -6.66
CA LYS A 31 -17.69 1.43 -7.40
C LYS A 31 -17.71 0.20 -6.50
N LEU A 32 -17.15 0.31 -5.29
CA LEU A 32 -17.02 -0.83 -4.37
C LEU A 32 -18.01 -0.81 -3.20
N GLY A 33 -18.73 0.30 -2.98
CA GLY A 33 -19.71 0.42 -1.90
C GLY A 33 -19.09 0.40 -0.49
N VAL A 34 -17.80 0.74 -0.36
CA VAL A 34 -17.09 0.78 0.91
C VAL A 34 -17.42 2.09 1.62
N VAL A 35 -17.87 1.97 2.86
CA VAL A 35 -18.23 3.12 3.73
C VAL A 35 -17.24 3.31 4.88
N ASP A 36 -16.23 2.45 5.00
CA ASP A 36 -15.18 2.58 6.01
C ASP A 36 -14.17 3.65 5.59
N VAL A 37 -14.37 4.87 6.10
CA VAL A 37 -13.52 6.03 5.81
C VAL A 37 -12.09 5.82 6.27
N GLN A 38 -11.87 5.17 7.43
CA GLN A 38 -10.51 4.95 7.95
C GLN A 38 -9.71 4.00 7.06
N LEU A 39 -10.38 2.95 6.56
CA LEU A 39 -9.79 2.02 5.61
C LEU A 39 -9.39 2.73 4.30
N VAL A 40 -10.31 3.53 3.75
CA VAL A 40 -10.07 4.26 2.49
C VAL A 40 -8.93 5.27 2.64
N ASP A 41 -8.94 6.06 3.71
CA ASP A 41 -7.88 7.03 4.02
C ASP A 41 -6.53 6.32 4.16
N TYR A 42 -6.50 5.18 4.86
CA TYR A 42 -5.28 4.39 5.01
C TYR A 42 -4.73 3.94 3.66
N VAL A 43 -5.59 3.38 2.80
CA VAL A 43 -5.19 2.88 1.48
C VAL A 43 -4.67 4.02 0.62
N ALA A 44 -5.35 5.17 0.61
CA ALA A 44 -4.90 6.36 -0.12
C ALA A 44 -3.52 6.85 0.37
N ASP A 45 -3.34 7.01 1.68
CA ASP A 45 -2.07 7.41 2.27
C ASP A 45 -0.96 6.38 2.00
N MET A 46 -1.30 5.09 2.03
CA MET A 46 -0.36 4.01 1.67
C MET A 46 0.09 4.12 0.22
N MET A 47 -0.83 4.33 -0.73
CA MET A 47 -0.47 4.53 -2.14
C MET A 47 0.49 5.70 -2.29
N ILE A 48 0.19 6.84 -1.65
CA ILE A 48 1.04 8.03 -1.69
C ILE A 48 2.45 7.70 -1.16
N ARG A 49 2.56 7.00 -0.02
CA ARG A 49 3.86 6.57 0.53
C ARG A 49 4.63 5.72 -0.49
N PHE A 50 3.97 4.76 -1.12
CA PHE A 50 4.64 3.88 -2.08
C PHE A 50 5.02 4.62 -3.35
N ILE A 51 4.16 5.46 -3.93
CA ILE A 51 4.49 6.23 -5.14
C ILE A 51 5.66 7.18 -4.88
N ARG A 52 5.64 7.92 -3.78
CA ARG A 52 6.75 8.83 -3.39
C ARG A 52 8.07 8.10 -3.16
N THR A 53 8.00 6.83 -2.76
CA THR A 53 9.18 5.99 -2.52
C THR A 53 9.62 5.24 -3.79
N ASP A 54 8.69 4.84 -4.66
CA ASP A 54 8.93 4.03 -5.86
C ASP A 54 9.34 4.84 -7.09
N ASP A 55 9.03 6.15 -7.14
CA ASP A 55 9.43 7.02 -8.26
C ASP A 55 10.97 7.14 -8.41
N ILE A 56 11.74 6.82 -7.37
CA ILE A 56 13.21 6.99 -7.38
C ILE A 56 13.98 5.66 -7.55
N HIS A 57 13.41 4.50 -7.23
CA HIS A 57 14.20 3.27 -7.11
C HIS A 57 13.83 2.11 -8.05
N ARG A 58 12.60 2.05 -8.60
CA ARG A 58 12.15 0.83 -9.28
C ARG A 58 12.30 0.78 -10.80
N ILE A 59 12.49 1.92 -11.46
CA ILE A 59 12.78 1.98 -12.92
C ILE A 59 14.16 1.36 -13.24
N ARG A 60 15.02 1.06 -12.24
CA ARG A 60 16.44 0.72 -12.46
C ARG A 60 16.90 -0.67 -12.08
N ARG A 61 16.02 -1.61 -11.66
CA ARG A 61 16.46 -3.00 -11.37
C ARG A 61 15.61 -4.06 -12.07
N PRO A 62 16.12 -4.72 -13.12
CA PRO A 62 15.45 -5.84 -13.77
C PRO A 62 15.50 -7.17 -12.98
N ASN A 63 16.08 -7.21 -11.76
CA ASN A 63 16.52 -8.47 -11.14
C ASN A 63 16.06 -8.71 -9.68
N GLY A 64 15.34 -7.79 -9.03
CA GLY A 64 14.83 -8.00 -7.66
C GLY A 64 13.44 -8.65 -7.70
N ARG A 65 13.33 -9.96 -7.47
CA ARG A 65 12.03 -10.63 -7.44
C ARG A 65 11.28 -10.17 -6.18
N PRO A 66 10.09 -9.56 -6.28
CA PRO A 66 9.33 -9.10 -5.11
C PRO A 66 9.15 -10.21 -4.05
N ALA A 67 9.06 -11.48 -4.48
CA ALA A 67 8.82 -12.61 -3.57
C ALA A 67 10.00 -12.87 -2.62
N THR A 68 11.23 -12.64 -3.10
CA THR A 68 12.42 -12.73 -2.27
C THR A 68 12.46 -11.62 -1.23
N GLU A 69 11.94 -10.43 -1.57
CA GLU A 69 11.90 -9.28 -0.67
C GLU A 69 10.93 -9.51 0.50
N VAL A 70 9.71 -9.99 0.22
CA VAL A 70 8.74 -10.26 1.29
C VAL A 70 9.23 -11.36 2.24
N LEU A 71 9.89 -12.41 1.73
CA LEU A 71 10.48 -13.44 2.58
C LEU A 71 11.57 -12.88 3.52
N LEU A 72 12.42 -11.98 3.02
CA LEU A 72 13.44 -11.32 3.84
C LEU A 72 12.81 -10.44 4.92
N MET A 73 11.75 -9.70 4.59
CA MET A 73 11.01 -8.89 5.55
C MET A 73 10.38 -9.75 6.65
N PHE A 74 9.78 -10.92 6.30
CA PHE A 74 9.23 -11.83 7.31
C PHE A 74 10.32 -12.38 8.24
N ARG A 75 11.49 -12.74 7.72
CA ARG A 75 12.63 -13.18 8.55
C ARG A 75 13.10 -12.09 9.50
N GLU A 76 13.12 -10.84 9.05
CA GLU A 76 13.40 -9.72 9.93
C GLU A 76 12.31 -9.57 11.01
N ALA A 77 11.04 -9.68 10.64
CA ALA A 77 9.90 -9.53 11.55
C ALA A 77 9.97 -10.53 12.73
N GLU A 78 10.42 -11.76 12.49
CA GLU A 78 10.59 -12.78 13.53
C GLU A 78 11.64 -12.40 14.59
N GLN A 79 12.58 -11.52 14.26
CA GLN A 79 13.61 -11.03 15.19
C GLN A 79 13.18 -9.79 15.98
N ARG A 80 12.02 -9.20 15.66
CA ARG A 80 11.51 -7.99 16.31
C ARG A 80 10.47 -8.34 17.38
N ILE A 81 10.29 -7.42 18.33
CA ILE A 81 9.26 -7.49 19.38
C ILE A 81 8.55 -6.13 19.52
N GLY A 82 7.35 -6.14 20.11
CA GLY A 82 6.57 -4.94 20.38
C GLY A 82 6.34 -4.07 19.14
N LEU A 83 6.44 -2.75 19.29
CA LEU A 83 6.18 -1.78 18.22
C LEU A 83 7.05 -2.03 16.97
N ALA A 84 8.31 -2.44 17.13
CA ALA A 84 9.16 -2.74 15.98
C ALA A 84 8.61 -3.92 15.15
N ARG A 85 8.05 -4.94 15.81
CA ARG A 85 7.39 -6.06 15.13
C ARG A 85 6.10 -5.62 14.43
N ARG A 86 5.31 -4.74 15.07
CA ARG A 86 4.11 -4.15 14.47
C ARG A 86 4.44 -3.42 13.17
N GLU A 87 5.45 -2.54 13.18
CA GLU A 87 5.80 -1.75 12.00
C GLU A 87 6.31 -2.61 10.83
N VAL A 88 7.14 -3.63 11.11
CA VAL A 88 7.62 -4.53 10.05
C VAL A 88 6.46 -5.31 9.44
N HIS A 89 5.54 -5.85 10.25
CA HIS A 89 4.38 -6.56 9.74
C HIS A 89 3.40 -5.64 9.00
N ARG A 90 3.17 -4.42 9.49
CA ARG A 90 2.40 -3.41 8.76
C ARG A 90 3.02 -3.13 7.39
N HIS A 91 4.35 -2.94 7.34
CA HIS A 91 5.04 -2.69 6.07
C HIS A 91 4.93 -3.87 5.10
N ILE A 92 5.04 -5.10 5.59
CA ILE A 92 4.80 -6.31 4.77
C ILE A 92 3.38 -6.30 4.20
N GLY A 93 2.38 -5.96 5.01
CA GLY A 93 1.00 -5.80 4.57
C GLY A 93 0.87 -4.75 3.46
N ASP A 94 1.42 -3.54 3.68
CA ASP A 94 1.35 -2.44 2.72
C ASP A 94 2.04 -2.81 1.39
N PHE A 95 3.24 -3.39 1.47
CA PHE A 95 4.01 -3.82 0.30
C PHE A 95 3.23 -4.85 -0.51
N THR A 96 2.75 -5.91 0.15
CA THR A 96 2.01 -6.97 -0.53
C THR A 96 0.70 -6.48 -1.13
N LEU A 97 -0.02 -5.57 -0.46
CA LEU A 97 -1.25 -4.96 -0.95
C LEU A 97 -0.99 -4.10 -2.19
N PHE A 98 0.01 -3.21 -2.11
CA PHE A 98 0.40 -2.35 -3.21
C PHE A 98 0.76 -3.15 -4.47
N TRP A 99 1.62 -4.17 -4.33
CA TRP A 99 2.02 -5.01 -5.47
C TRP A 99 0.89 -5.87 -6.03
N SER A 100 0.01 -6.39 -5.18
CA SER A 100 -1.15 -7.20 -5.61
C SER A 100 -2.19 -6.37 -6.36
N GLY A 101 -2.31 -5.09 -6.01
CA GLY A 101 -3.22 -4.15 -6.66
C GLY A 101 -2.64 -3.49 -7.92
N MET A 102 -1.46 -2.87 -7.78
CA MET A 102 -0.87 -2.01 -8.81
C MET A 102 -0.03 -2.78 -9.85
N TYR A 103 0.52 -3.94 -9.52
CA TYR A 103 1.38 -4.72 -10.45
C TYR A 103 1.15 -6.24 -10.38
N PRO A 104 -0.11 -6.72 -10.47
CA PRO A 104 -0.44 -8.14 -10.36
C PRO A 104 0.21 -9.01 -11.44
N GLU A 105 0.55 -8.44 -12.60
CA GLU A 105 1.20 -9.13 -13.71
C GLU A 105 2.65 -9.52 -13.36
N SER A 106 3.38 -8.65 -12.66
CA SER A 106 4.74 -8.92 -12.18
C SER A 106 4.80 -10.10 -11.20
N LEU A 107 3.70 -10.35 -10.48
CA LEU A 107 3.57 -11.51 -9.59
C LEU A 107 3.30 -12.82 -10.36
N ARG A 108 2.66 -12.74 -11.54
CA ARG A 108 2.33 -13.92 -12.37
C ARG A 108 3.53 -14.42 -13.19
N ALA A 109 4.37 -13.52 -13.70
CA ALA A 109 5.55 -13.86 -14.50
C ALA A 109 6.54 -14.78 -13.75
N THR A 110 6.56 -14.71 -12.42
CA THR A 110 7.39 -15.56 -11.55
C THR A 110 6.95 -17.04 -11.54
N LYS A 111 5.71 -17.36 -11.91
CA LYS A 111 5.18 -18.75 -11.89
C LYS A 111 5.68 -19.64 -13.03
N ALA A 112 6.23 -19.05 -14.10
CA ALA A 112 6.67 -19.81 -15.27
C ALA A 112 8.07 -20.46 -15.10
N ALA A 113 8.78 -20.16 -14.01
CA ALA A 113 10.11 -20.70 -13.73
C ALA A 113 10.08 -21.65 -12.52
N SER A 114 10.23 -22.95 -12.81
CA SER A 114 10.58 -24.06 -11.90
C SER A 114 9.57 -24.52 -10.85
N THR A 115 9.11 -25.74 -11.10
CA THR A 115 8.53 -26.75 -10.21
C THR A 115 9.41 -27.00 -8.98
N SER A 116 9.26 -26.27 -7.86
CA SER A 116 9.56 -26.77 -6.48
C SER A 116 9.46 -25.77 -5.31
N GLU A 117 9.04 -24.51 -5.47
CA GLU A 117 8.89 -23.60 -4.31
C GLU A 117 7.51 -22.95 -4.29
N GLN A 118 6.82 -23.14 -3.16
CA GLN A 118 5.52 -22.60 -2.79
C GLN A 118 5.23 -21.26 -3.47
N PHE A 119 4.17 -21.26 -4.27
CA PHE A 119 3.43 -20.09 -4.69
C PHE A 119 3.25 -19.17 -3.49
N PHE A 120 4.09 -18.14 -3.38
CA PHE A 120 3.98 -17.14 -2.34
C PHE A 120 2.72 -16.35 -2.66
N ASP A 121 1.60 -16.73 -2.04
CA ASP A 121 0.34 -16.03 -2.20
C ASP A 121 0.44 -14.70 -1.44
N TYR A 122 0.74 -13.64 -2.19
CA TYR A 122 0.84 -12.28 -1.66
C TYR A 122 -0.40 -11.86 -0.89
N CYS A 123 -1.59 -12.29 -1.33
CA CYS A 123 -2.82 -12.00 -0.63
C CYS A 123 -2.80 -12.66 0.74
N GLN A 124 -2.54 -13.97 0.80
CA GLN A 124 -2.47 -14.69 2.07
C GLN A 124 -1.42 -14.09 3.03
N GLN A 125 -0.26 -13.71 2.49
CA GLN A 125 0.84 -13.17 3.28
C GLN A 125 0.58 -11.75 3.78
N GLY A 126 -0.03 -10.91 2.94
CA GLY A 126 -0.45 -9.56 3.32
C GLY A 126 -1.53 -9.56 4.39
N LYS A 127 -2.55 -10.41 4.23
CA LYS A 127 -3.59 -10.66 5.25
C LYS A 127 -2.97 -11.01 6.60
N ARG A 128 -2.12 -12.04 6.60
CA ARG A 128 -1.45 -12.52 7.81
C ARG A 128 -0.60 -11.42 8.44
N ALA A 129 0.11 -10.64 7.66
CA ALA A 129 0.95 -9.57 8.17
C ALA A 129 0.13 -8.46 8.84
N TYR A 130 -0.96 -8.01 8.21
CA TYR A 130 -1.86 -7.04 8.82
C TYR A 130 -2.51 -7.56 10.11
N ALA A 131 -2.95 -8.82 10.13
CA ALA A 131 -3.50 -9.44 11.33
C ALA A 131 -2.48 -9.47 12.49
N ILE A 132 -1.22 -9.89 12.23
CA ILE A 132 -0.17 -9.88 13.25
C ILE A 132 0.15 -8.46 13.73
N ALA A 133 0.16 -7.47 12.83
CA ALA A 133 0.38 -6.09 13.21
C ALA A 133 -0.75 -5.61 14.15
N ALA A 134 -2.01 -5.92 13.82
CA ALA A 134 -3.19 -5.54 14.60
C ALA A 134 -3.20 -6.13 16.04
N GLU A 135 -2.55 -7.28 16.27
CA GLU A 135 -2.44 -7.88 17.61
C GLU A 135 -1.57 -7.08 18.60
N ILE A 136 -0.71 -6.19 18.10
CA ILE A 136 0.24 -5.43 18.93
C ILE A 136 -0.25 -3.99 19.05
N ASP A 137 -0.50 -3.44 20.23
CA ASP A 137 -0.95 -2.04 20.35
C ASP A 137 0.06 -1.04 19.74
N GLY A 138 -0.44 -0.10 18.92
CA GLY A 138 0.32 0.94 18.25
C GLY A 138 0.33 2.29 18.97
N GLY A 139 -0.54 2.47 19.97
CA GLY A 139 -0.84 3.77 20.56
C GLY A 139 -1.53 4.73 19.58
N GLU A 140 -1.69 5.99 20.00
CA GLU A 140 -2.56 6.96 19.31
C GLU A 140 -1.95 7.56 18.03
N THR A 141 -0.63 7.53 17.88
CA THR A 141 0.07 8.17 16.75
C THR A 141 0.22 7.26 15.54
N ARG A 142 -0.26 6.01 15.62
CA ARG A 142 -0.14 4.99 14.59
C ARG A 142 -1.53 4.58 14.13
N PRO A 143 -1.65 3.96 12.94
CA PRO A 143 -2.93 3.39 12.52
C PRO A 143 -3.48 2.47 13.60
N SER A 144 -4.78 2.52 13.83
CA SER A 144 -5.46 1.69 14.82
C SER A 144 -5.31 0.20 14.50
N SER A 145 -5.41 -0.67 15.50
CA SER A 145 -5.49 -2.10 15.24
C SER A 145 -6.73 -2.47 14.43
N ASP A 146 -7.82 -1.73 14.58
CA ASP A 146 -9.08 -1.97 13.85
C ASP A 146 -8.94 -1.74 12.35
N VAL A 147 -8.25 -0.68 11.92
CA VAL A 147 -8.02 -0.44 10.48
C VAL A 147 -7.07 -1.49 9.90
N LEU A 148 -6.05 -1.92 10.65
CA LEU A 148 -5.15 -3.00 10.23
C LEU A 148 -5.89 -4.34 10.12
N MET A 149 -6.80 -4.66 11.06
CA MET A 149 -7.63 -5.85 10.96
C MET A 149 -8.58 -5.79 9.77
N SER A 150 -9.18 -4.61 9.52
CA SER A 150 -10.05 -4.40 8.36
C SER A 150 -9.31 -4.58 7.03
N LEU A 151 -8.06 -4.11 6.94
CA LEU A 151 -7.19 -4.37 5.78
C LEU A 151 -6.88 -5.86 5.60
N SER A 152 -6.71 -6.61 6.68
CA SER A 152 -6.57 -8.08 6.62
C SER A 152 -7.85 -8.73 6.09
N ASP A 153 -9.01 -8.39 6.65
CA ASP A 153 -10.28 -9.02 6.30
C ASP A 153 -10.72 -8.68 4.86
N GLN A 154 -10.45 -7.45 4.42
CA GLN A 154 -10.89 -6.94 3.12
C GLN A 154 -9.76 -6.81 2.10
N PHE A 155 -8.65 -7.53 2.29
CA PHE A 155 -7.43 -7.37 1.50
C PHE A 155 -7.66 -7.44 -0.02
N GLU A 156 -8.37 -8.46 -0.52
CA GLU A 156 -8.60 -8.61 -1.96
C GLU A 156 -9.48 -7.51 -2.53
N MET A 157 -10.45 -7.02 -1.74
CA MET A 157 -11.27 -5.87 -2.13
C MET A 157 -10.41 -4.62 -2.24
N CYS A 158 -9.55 -4.35 -1.25
CA CYS A 158 -8.59 -3.25 -1.31
C CYS A 158 -7.65 -3.39 -2.52
N ALA A 159 -7.10 -4.58 -2.76
CA ALA A 159 -6.24 -4.85 -3.91
C ALA A 159 -6.97 -4.65 -5.25
N TYR A 160 -8.25 -5.01 -5.31
CA TYR A 160 -9.09 -4.74 -6.47
C TYR A 160 -9.32 -3.23 -6.65
N GLY A 161 -9.64 -2.48 -5.59
CA GLY A 161 -9.76 -1.02 -5.64
C GLY A 161 -8.50 -0.32 -6.14
N LEU A 162 -7.33 -0.75 -5.68
CA LEU A 162 -6.03 -0.26 -6.20
C LEU A 162 -5.86 -0.49 -7.71
N ARG A 163 -6.31 -1.65 -8.20
CA ARG A 163 -6.25 -1.97 -9.63
C ARG A 163 -7.17 -1.08 -10.45
N GLU A 164 -8.36 -0.79 -9.93
CA GLU A 164 -9.29 0.14 -10.55
C GLU A 164 -8.68 1.55 -10.58
N ILE A 165 -8.03 1.99 -9.50
CA ILE A 165 -7.30 3.27 -9.45
C ILE A 165 -6.23 3.31 -10.54
N ARG A 166 -5.40 2.26 -10.65
CA ARG A 166 -4.38 2.16 -11.72
C ARG A 166 -5.01 2.28 -13.11
N ARG A 167 -6.12 1.60 -13.36
CA ARG A 167 -6.78 1.63 -14.67
C ARG A 167 -7.25 3.04 -15.03
N GLU A 168 -7.85 3.76 -14.09
CA GLU A 168 -8.28 5.15 -14.32
C GLU A 168 -7.08 6.09 -14.58
N LEU A 169 -5.92 5.85 -13.94
CA LEU A 169 -4.69 6.61 -14.21
C LEU A 169 -4.18 6.36 -15.64
N GLU A 170 -4.16 5.10 -16.08
CA GLU A 170 -3.73 4.71 -17.43
C GLU A 170 -4.69 5.25 -18.52
N GLU A 171 -6.00 5.22 -18.26
CA GLU A 171 -7.03 5.77 -19.14
C GLU A 171 -6.95 7.31 -19.22
N GLY A 172 -6.71 7.99 -18.09
CA GLY A 172 -6.53 9.45 -18.02
C GLY A 172 -5.28 9.95 -18.73
N ASP A 173 -4.17 9.22 -18.65
CA ASP A 173 -2.92 9.54 -19.36
C ASP A 173 -3.07 9.38 -20.89
N THR A 174 -3.82 8.35 -21.32
CA THR A 174 -4.12 8.12 -22.74
C THR A 174 -5.04 9.21 -23.33
N GLY A 175 -5.91 9.82 -22.51
CA GLY A 175 -6.74 10.96 -22.90
C GLY A 175 -6.03 12.32 -22.91
N GLY A 176 -4.87 12.44 -22.25
CA GLY A 176 -4.06 13.67 -22.18
C GLY A 176 -3.11 13.87 -23.35
N GLY A 177 -2.79 12.82 -24.11
CA GLY A 177 -1.89 12.86 -25.29
C GLY A 177 -2.43 13.63 -26.51
N LEU A 178 -3.66 14.14 -26.46
CA LEU A 178 -4.26 15.00 -27.48
C LEU A 178 -4.40 16.47 -27.06
N LEU A 179 -3.92 16.84 -25.86
CA LEU A 179 -4.04 18.20 -25.32
C LEU A 179 -2.73 18.82 -24.78
N LEU A 180 -1.58 18.34 -25.25
CA LEU A 180 -0.32 19.09 -25.15
C LEU A 180 0.23 19.26 -26.57
N GLY A 181 -0.01 20.44 -27.14
CA GLY A 181 0.58 20.90 -28.39
C GLY A 181 2.03 21.34 -28.24
#